data_AF-A0A8T2XLJ0-F1
#
_entry.id   AF-A0A8T2XLJ0-F1
#
_cell.length_a   1.000
_cell.length_b   1.000
_cell.length_c   1.000
_cell.angle_alpha   90.00
_cell.angle_beta   90.00
_cell.angle_gamma   90.00
#
_symmetry.space_group_name_H-M   'P 1'
#
loop_
_entity.id
_entity.type
_entity.pdbx_description
1 polymer ?
#
loop_
_entity_poly.entity_id
_entity_poly.type
_entity_poly.pdbx_seq_one_letter_code
_entity_poly.pdbx_strand_id
1 'polypeptide(L)'
;MNTFSNLALKLIQRTLVDEIIKAGRLACKGRCLLMYESHGKKYWGAGHGLAGIMHALMDMELKPDGVEDVKCTLHFMIRNRFPSGNYPSSEGNESDHLVH
;
A
#
# COMPACT_ATOMS: atom_id res chain seq x y z
N MET A 1 -29.96 -14.86 -4.67
CA MET A 1 -28.78 -14.18 -5.27
C MET A 1 -27.85 -15.25 -5.82
N ASN A 2 -27.48 -15.14 -7.09
CA ASN A 2 -27.05 -16.27 -7.95
C ASN A 2 -25.55 -16.59 -7.76
N THR A 3 -25.15 -17.85 -7.60
CA THR A 3 -23.75 -18.28 -7.35
C THR A 3 -22.78 -17.78 -8.42
N PHE A 4 -23.27 -17.63 -9.66
CA PHE A 4 -22.51 -17.13 -10.80
C PHE A 4 -22.04 -15.67 -10.63
N SER A 5 -22.88 -14.79 -10.05
CA SER A 5 -22.50 -13.38 -9.83
C SER A 5 -21.43 -13.26 -8.75
N ASN A 6 -21.46 -14.13 -7.73
CA ASN A 6 -20.44 -14.15 -6.68
C ASN A 6 -19.08 -14.64 -7.19
N LEU A 7 -19.06 -15.61 -8.09
CA LEU A 7 -17.81 -16.10 -8.68
C LEU A 7 -17.15 -15.03 -9.58
N ALA A 8 -17.95 -14.36 -10.42
CA ALA A 8 -17.46 -13.27 -11.27
C ALA A 8 -16.88 -12.12 -10.43
N LEU A 9 -17.56 -11.73 -9.35
CA LEU A 9 -17.08 -10.67 -8.45
C LEU A 9 -15.74 -11.05 -7.81
N LYS A 10 -15.60 -12.28 -7.31
CA LYS A 10 -14.33 -12.78 -6.74
C LYS A 10 -13.18 -12.75 -7.75
N LEU A 11 -13.44 -13.12 -9.00
CA LEU A 11 -12.43 -13.09 -10.06
C LEU A 11 -11.97 -11.66 -10.38
N ILE A 12 -12.91 -10.72 -10.48
CA ILE A 12 -12.60 -9.30 -10.72
C ILE A 12 -11.77 -8.74 -9.57
N GLN A 13 -12.17 -9.00 -8.32
CA GLN A 13 -11.41 -8.58 -7.13
C GLN A 13 -9.98 -9.13 -7.16
N ARG A 14 -9.80 -10.42 -7.43
CA ARG A 14 -8.48 -11.05 -7.50
C ARG A 14 -7.60 -10.43 -8.60
N THR A 15 -8.18 -10.16 -9.75
CA THR A 15 -7.47 -9.53 -10.88
C THR A 15 -7.03 -8.11 -10.54
N LEU A 16 -7.91 -7.34 -9.89
CA LEU A 16 -7.61 -5.99 -9.42
C LEU A 16 -6.47 -6.00 -8.39
N VAL A 17 -6.53 -6.89 -7.41
CA VAL A 17 -5.50 -7.04 -6.37
C VAL A 17 -4.15 -7.41 -7.00
N ASP A 18 -4.12 -8.35 -7.93
CA ASP A 18 -2.89 -8.76 -8.63
C ASP A 18 -2.27 -7.57 -9.40
N GLU A 19 -3.08 -6.74 -10.07
CA GLU A 19 -2.57 -5.53 -10.74
C GLU A 19 -2.11 -4.44 -9.78
N ILE A 20 -2.77 -4.26 -8.62
CA ILE A 20 -2.32 -3.32 -7.58
C ILE A 20 -0.95 -3.72 -7.06
N ILE A 21 -0.73 -5.01 -6.75
CA ILE A 21 0.57 -5.52 -6.28
C ILE A 21 1.63 -5.35 -7.36
N LYS A 22 1.32 -5.73 -8.61
CA LYS A 22 2.24 -5.61 -9.75
C LYS A 22 2.66 -4.17 -10.00
N ALA A 23 1.71 -3.23 -10.01
CA ALA A 23 2.00 -1.80 -10.15
C ALA A 23 2.89 -1.29 -9.01
N GLY A 24 2.58 -1.70 -7.77
CA GLY A 24 3.36 -1.33 -6.59
C GLY A 24 4.82 -1.79 -6.65
N ARG A 25 5.04 -3.03 -7.12
CA ARG A 25 6.39 -3.59 -7.34
C ARG A 25 7.16 -2.83 -8.42
N LEU A 26 6.51 -2.48 -9.54
CA LEU A 26 7.14 -1.77 -10.66
C LEU A 26 7.58 -0.34 -10.28
N ALA A 27 6.84 0.32 -9.40
CA ALA A 27 7.16 1.66 -8.93
C ALA A 27 8.26 1.69 -7.84
N CYS A 28 8.74 0.54 -7.40
CA CYS A 28 9.77 0.41 -6.37
C CYS A 28 11.11 -0.07 -6.97
N LYS A 29 12.22 0.52 -6.50
CA LYS A 29 13.59 0.07 -6.85
C LYS A 29 14.13 -1.02 -5.91
N GLY A 30 13.41 -1.35 -4.84
CA GLY A 30 13.78 -2.34 -3.83
C GLY A 30 12.96 -3.63 -3.94
N ARG A 31 13.53 -4.75 -3.48
CA ARG A 31 12.78 -6.01 -3.36
C ARG A 31 11.81 -5.91 -2.17
N CYS A 32 10.68 -6.61 -2.26
CA CYS A 32 9.70 -6.74 -1.18
C CYS A 32 8.95 -5.43 -0.80
N LEU A 33 9.01 -4.34 -1.57
CA LEU A 33 8.35 -3.10 -1.18
C LEU A 33 7.44 -2.57 -2.28
N LEU A 34 6.23 -2.17 -1.91
CA LEU A 34 5.27 -1.55 -2.82
C LEU A 34 5.36 -0.03 -2.68
N MET A 35 5.31 0.65 -3.81
CA MET A 35 5.28 2.11 -3.85
C MET A 35 4.23 2.59 -4.84
N TYR A 36 3.61 3.73 -4.58
CA TYR A 36 2.59 4.31 -5.44
C TYR A 36 2.77 5.81 -5.54
N GLU A 37 2.38 6.38 -6.67
CA GLU A 37 2.47 7.80 -6.95
C GLU A 37 1.09 8.35 -7.35
N SER A 38 0.73 9.50 -6.80
CA SER A 38 -0.45 10.26 -7.19
C SER A 38 -0.05 11.73 -7.35
N HIS A 39 -0.42 12.35 -8.47
CA HIS A 39 -0.05 13.73 -8.81
C HIS A 39 1.44 14.03 -8.60
N GLY A 40 2.32 13.13 -9.02
CA GLY A 40 3.78 13.31 -8.91
C GLY A 40 4.36 13.11 -7.50
N LYS A 41 3.55 12.66 -6.54
CA LYS A 41 3.97 12.49 -5.14
C LYS A 41 3.68 11.08 -4.63
N LYS A 42 4.63 10.54 -3.88
CA LYS A 42 4.53 9.23 -3.22
C LYS A 42 4.00 9.40 -1.80
N TYR A 43 2.70 9.51 -1.67
CA TYR A 43 2.05 9.78 -0.38
C TYR A 43 2.09 8.56 0.55
N TRP A 44 2.12 8.82 1.86
CA TRP A 44 2.11 7.79 2.90
C TRP A 44 0.78 7.68 3.64
N GLY A 45 -0.01 8.75 3.66
CA GLY A 45 -1.26 8.82 4.42
C GLY A 45 -2.40 7.96 3.87
N ALA A 46 -3.52 7.95 4.60
CA ALA A 46 -4.66 7.08 4.29
C ALA A 46 -5.44 7.48 3.02
N GLY A 47 -5.55 8.78 2.71
CA GLY A 47 -6.39 9.24 1.60
C GLY A 47 -5.82 8.96 0.20
N HIS A 48 -4.50 9.11 0.03
CA HIS A 48 -3.84 9.03 -1.29
C HIS A 48 -2.54 8.22 -1.29
N GLY A 49 -2.25 7.51 -0.20
CA GLY A 49 -0.93 6.96 0.05
C GLY A 49 -0.90 5.53 0.55
N LEU A 50 0.31 5.12 0.94
CA LEU A 50 0.63 3.77 1.35
C LEU A 50 -0.31 3.25 2.45
N ALA A 51 -0.59 4.02 3.51
CA ALA A 51 -1.41 3.54 4.62
C ALA A 51 -2.80 3.06 4.16
N GLY A 52 -3.46 3.81 3.27
CA GLY A 52 -4.79 3.44 2.77
C GLY A 52 -4.75 2.20 1.89
N ILE A 53 -3.74 2.11 1.02
CA ILE A 53 -3.56 0.97 0.13
C ILE A 53 -3.20 -0.30 0.91
N MET A 54 -2.27 -0.22 1.86
CA MET A 54 -1.90 -1.35 2.72
C MET A 54 -3.10 -1.83 3.54
N HIS A 55 -3.88 -0.90 4.10
CA HIS A 55 -5.08 -1.23 4.84
C HIS A 55 -6.07 -2.03 3.98
N ALA A 56 -6.36 -1.55 2.77
CA ALA A 56 -7.26 -2.25 1.84
C ALA A 56 -6.70 -3.62 1.42
N LEU A 57 -5.39 -3.75 1.17
CA LEU A 57 -4.77 -5.01 0.78
C LEU A 57 -4.79 -6.06 1.88
N MET A 58 -4.70 -5.66 3.16
CA MET A 58 -4.77 -6.59 4.29
C MET A 58 -6.14 -7.28 4.42
N ASP A 59 -7.20 -6.68 3.90
CA ASP A 59 -8.54 -7.28 3.87
C ASP A 59 -8.75 -8.24 2.68
N MET A 60 -7.75 -8.42 1.82
CA MET A 60 -7.84 -9.24 0.60
C MET A 60 -7.15 -10.60 0.76
N GLU A 61 -7.57 -11.59 -0.04
CA GLU A 61 -6.87 -12.88 -0.16
C GLU A 61 -5.62 -12.71 -1.05
N LEU A 62 -4.48 -12.42 -0.41
CA LEU A 62 -3.19 -12.24 -1.08
C LEU A 62 -2.43 -13.57 -1.24
N LYS A 63 -1.62 -13.65 -2.30
CA LYS A 63 -0.59 -14.69 -2.43
C LYS A 63 0.51 -14.47 -1.37
N PRO A 64 1.26 -15.52 -0.97
CA PRO A 64 2.29 -15.40 0.08
C PRO A 64 3.34 -14.30 -0.17
N ASP A 65 3.74 -14.10 -1.42
CA ASP A 65 4.65 -13.03 -1.83
C ASP A 65 4.02 -11.64 -1.69
N GLY A 66 2.73 -11.50 -2.01
CA GLY A 66 1.98 -10.25 -1.77
C GLY A 66 1.81 -9.93 -0.29
N VAL A 67 1.61 -10.94 0.57
CA VAL A 67 1.60 -10.76 2.04
C VAL A 67 2.94 -10.22 2.53
N GLU A 68 4.04 -10.76 2.02
CA GLU A 68 5.38 -10.33 2.40
C GLU A 68 5.67 -8.90 1.93
N ASP A 69 5.25 -8.54 0.71
CA ASP A 69 5.35 -7.16 0.22
C ASP A 69 4.61 -6.15 1.12
N VAL A 70 3.40 -6.48 1.56
CA VAL A 70 2.61 -5.63 2.47
C VAL A 70 3.33 -5.47 3.81
N LYS A 71 3.82 -6.57 4.40
CA LYS A 71 4.57 -6.54 5.67
C LYS A 71 5.85 -5.71 5.56
N CYS A 72 6.65 -5.94 4.53
CA CYS A 72 7.87 -5.19 4.25
C CYS A 72 7.57 -3.69 4.09
N THR A 73 6.49 -3.34 3.38
CA THR A 73 6.10 -1.94 3.19
C THR A 73 5.67 -1.29 4.51
N LEU A 74 4.88 -1.97 5.35
CA LEU A 74 4.51 -1.47 6.67
C LEU A 74 5.74 -1.33 7.60
N HIS A 75 6.64 -2.31 7.59
CA HIS A 75 7.90 -2.21 8.34
C HIS A 75 8.78 -1.06 7.86
N PHE A 76 8.83 -0.81 6.56
CA PHE A 76 9.52 0.36 6.01
C PHE A 76 8.90 1.66 6.55
N MET A 77 7.58 1.79 6.53
CA MET A 77 6.91 2.98 7.07
C MET A 77 7.22 3.16 8.57
N ILE A 78 7.16 2.09 9.36
CA ILE A 78 7.45 2.12 10.81
C ILE A 78 8.89 2.54 11.10
N ARG A 79 9.86 2.04 10.32
CA ARG A 79 11.29 2.35 10.50
C ARG A 79 11.66 3.78 10.12
N ASN A 80 10.87 4.41 9.24
CA ASN A 80 11.16 5.71 8.66
C ASN A 80 10.15 6.80 9.10
N ARG A 81 9.40 6.55 10.17
CA ARG A 81 8.59 7.58 10.83
C ARG A 81 9.50 8.60 11.53
N PHE A 82 8.98 9.80 11.80
CA PHE A 82 9.73 10.84 12.50
C PHE A 82 10.07 10.45 13.94
N PRO A 83 11.10 11.08 14.56
CA PRO A 83 11.42 10.85 15.97
C PRO A 83 10.24 11.10 16.92
N SER A 84 9.31 12.00 16.55
CA SER A 84 8.07 12.24 17.29
C SER A 84 7.10 11.06 17.29
N GLY A 85 7.27 10.10 16.38
CA GLY A 85 6.33 9.02 16.11
C GLY A 85 5.32 9.32 14.99
N ASN A 86 5.23 10.57 14.51
CA ASN A 86 4.40 10.93 13.37
C ASN A 86 4.98 10.39 12.05
N TYR A 87 4.16 10.29 11.01
CA TYR A 87 4.56 9.78 9.71
C TYR A 87 4.71 10.91 8.68
N PRO A 88 5.72 10.85 7.79
CA PRO A 88 5.83 11.75 6.66
C PRO A 88 4.55 11.76 5.83
N SER A 89 4.19 12.90 5.25
CA SER A 89 3.04 12.97 4.33
C SER A 89 3.35 12.29 2.98
N SER A 90 4.61 12.32 2.54
CA SER A 90 5.11 11.70 1.33
C SER A 90 6.60 11.35 1.43
N GLU A 91 7.11 10.48 0.55
CA GLU A 91 8.54 10.18 0.42
C GLU A 91 9.38 11.47 0.33
N GLY A 92 10.48 11.51 1.08
CA GLY A 92 11.41 12.64 1.10
C GLY A 92 10.89 13.90 1.81
N ASN A 93 9.70 13.86 2.42
CA ASN A 93 9.26 14.95 3.27
C ASN A 93 9.93 14.85 4.66
N GLU A 94 10.79 15.82 4.96
CA GLU A 94 11.52 15.91 6.25
C GLU A 94 10.81 16.80 7.28
N SER A 95 9.73 17.47 6.90
CA SER A 95 9.01 18.40 7.77
C SER A 95 7.91 17.69 8.54
N ASP A 96 8.12 17.58 9.85
CA ASP A 96 7.15 17.01 10.79
C ASP A 96 6.10 18.05 11.17
N HIS A 97 4.96 18.01 10.49
CA HIS A 97 3.84 18.94 10.68
C HIS A 97 2.69 18.28 11.45
N LEU A 98 1.85 19.12 12.07
CA LEU A 98 0.63 18.71 12.78
C LEU A 98 0.90 17.84 14.03
N VAL A 99 2.07 18.00 14.64
CA VAL A 99 2.42 17.44 15.95
C VAL A 99 2.39 18.58 16.97
N HIS A 100 1.78 18.34 18.13
CA HIS A 100 1.63 19.29 19.24
C HIS A 100 2.40 18.82 20.46
#